data_AF-X0VYG9-F1
#
_entry.id   AF-X0VYG9-F1
#
_cell.length_a   1.000
_cell.length_b   1.000
_cell.length_c   1.000
_cell.angle_alpha   90.00
_cell.angle_beta   90.00
_cell.angle_gamma   90.00
#
_symmetry.space_group_name_H-M   'P 1'
#
loop_
_entity.id
_entity.type
_entity.pdbx_description
1 polymer ?
#
loop_
_entity_poly.entity_id
_entity_poly.type
_entity_poly.pdbx_seq_one_letter_code
_entity_poly.pdbx_strand_id
1 'polypeptide(L)'
;MIQRYVSEALTHFVGRGLQSEQERYDLLLKILRDGFLSHPPHSPQFSGNLTVNRKGRISDDTMYNPQVVCFCDIPTPDLALHVRKYSSFALSFRKGFLVERGASPVFYVAANSKVR
;
A
#
# COMPACT_ATOMS: atom_id res chain seq x y z
N MET A 1 8.93 -25.05 -0.20
CA MET A 1 8.28 -23.91 0.49
C MET A 1 7.14 -23.44 -0.42
N ILE A 2 5.88 -23.64 -0.06
CA ILE A 2 4.74 -23.20 -0.90
C ILE A 2 4.50 -21.73 -0.60
N GLN A 3 4.71 -20.87 -1.59
CA GLN A 3 4.26 -19.48 -1.53
C GLN A 3 2.73 -19.48 -1.53
N ARG A 4 2.13 -19.07 -0.42
CA ARG A 4 0.68 -18.89 -0.33
C ARG A 4 0.38 -17.52 -0.97
N TYR A 5 -0.48 -17.48 -1.97
CA TYR A 5 -0.71 -16.25 -2.74
C TYR A 5 -1.93 -15.45 -2.29
N VAL A 6 -2.69 -15.98 -1.32
CA VAL A 6 -3.95 -15.38 -0.88
C VAL A 6 -4.02 -15.39 0.63
N SER A 7 -4.19 -14.21 1.22
CA SER A 7 -4.42 -13.97 2.62
C SER A 7 -5.90 -13.67 2.87
N GLU A 8 -6.39 -14.04 4.05
CA GLU A 8 -7.72 -13.63 4.53
C GLU A 8 -7.74 -12.16 4.98
N ALA A 9 -6.57 -11.55 5.15
CA ALA A 9 -6.40 -10.16 5.54
C ALA A 9 -5.41 -9.43 4.63
N LEU A 10 -5.74 -8.17 4.31
CA LEU A 10 -4.87 -7.30 3.51
C LEU A 10 -4.21 -6.29 4.44
N THR A 11 -2.90 -6.09 4.25
CA THR A 11 -2.05 -5.36 5.20
C THR A 11 -1.39 -4.15 4.54
N HIS A 12 -1.49 -2.98 5.17
CA HIS A 12 -0.79 -1.76 4.78
C HIS A 12 0.27 -1.41 5.84
N PHE A 13 1.54 -1.48 5.46
CA PHE A 13 2.66 -1.11 6.33
C PHE A 13 2.87 0.40 6.33
N VAL A 14 3.11 0.98 7.50
CA VAL A 14 3.22 2.43 7.69
C VAL A 14 4.63 2.84 8.08
N GLY A 15 5.09 4.00 7.59
CA GLY A 15 6.37 4.58 8.00
C GLY A 15 7.61 4.00 7.32
N ARG A 16 7.49 3.38 6.14
CA ARG A 16 8.64 2.84 5.38
C ARG A 16 9.78 3.85 5.18
N GLY A 17 9.46 5.11 4.90
CA GLY A 17 10.45 6.17 4.65
C GLY A 17 11.02 6.83 5.91
N LEU A 18 10.55 6.45 7.11
CA LEU A 18 11.02 7.03 8.36
C LEU A 18 12.27 6.29 8.86
N GLN A 19 13.14 7.00 9.58
CA GLN A 19 14.47 6.48 9.92
C GLN A 19 14.38 5.58 11.16
N SER A 20 13.80 6.07 12.24
CA SER A 20 13.71 5.37 13.52
C SER A 20 12.45 4.51 13.66
N GLU A 21 12.48 3.53 14.56
CA GLU A 21 11.30 2.75 14.92
C GLU A 21 10.27 3.61 15.68
N GLN A 22 10.73 4.52 16.54
CA GLN A 22 9.87 5.44 17.29
C GLN A 22 9.04 6.33 16.36
N GLU A 23 9.63 6.93 15.32
CA GLU A 23 8.89 7.74 14.34
C GLU A 23 7.81 6.93 13.61
N ARG A 24 8.09 5.65 13.30
CA ARG A 24 7.10 4.76 12.66
C ARG A 24 5.96 4.43 13.61
N TYR A 25 6.27 4.21 14.89
CA TYR A 25 5.26 3.98 15.92
C TYR A 25 4.40 5.22 16.14
N ASP A 26 5.01 6.41 16.23
CA ASP A 26 4.29 7.67 16.38
C ASP A 26 3.38 7.95 15.18
N LEU A 27 3.79 7.59 13.97
CA LEU A 27 2.94 7.64 12.78
C LEU A 27 1.73 6.69 12.90
N LEU A 28 1.92 5.46 13.38
CA LEU A 28 0.80 4.55 13.62
C LEU A 28 -0.18 5.15 14.64
N LEU A 29 0.33 5.69 15.75
CA LEU A 29 -0.49 6.34 16.76
C LEU A 29 -1.25 7.53 16.19
N LYS A 30 -0.62 8.33 15.34
CA LYS A 30 -1.28 9.43 14.63
C LYS A 30 -2.43 8.91 13.76
N ILE A 31 -2.19 7.89 12.94
CA ILE A 31 -3.24 7.30 12.07
C ILE A 31 -4.41 6.78 12.90
N LEU A 32 -4.14 6.12 14.03
CA LEU A 32 -5.18 5.59 14.92
C LEU A 32 -5.97 6.69 15.63
N ARG A 33 -5.31 7.78 16.05
CA ARG A 33 -5.96 8.94 16.70
C ARG A 33 -6.79 9.76 15.71
N ASP A 34 -6.22 10.03 14.53
CA ASP A 34 -6.88 10.84 13.51
C ASP A 34 -7.99 10.03 12.82
N GLY A 35 -7.86 8.71 12.75
CA GLY A 35 -8.80 7.83 12.05
C GLY A 35 -8.62 7.84 10.52
N PHE A 36 -7.51 8.37 10.02
CA PHE A 36 -7.25 8.55 8.59
C PHE A 36 -5.98 7.82 8.14
N LEU A 37 -6.15 6.90 7.18
CA LEU A 37 -5.07 6.32 6.40
C LEU A 37 -5.09 6.92 5.00
N SER A 38 -4.02 7.62 4.61
CA SER A 38 -3.96 8.38 3.35
C SER A 38 -2.64 8.17 2.61
N HIS A 39 -2.56 8.68 1.38
CA HIS A 39 -1.36 8.69 0.54
C HIS A 39 -0.73 10.09 0.53
N PRO A 40 0.54 10.24 0.11
CA PRO A 40 1.13 11.55 -0.15
C PRO A 40 0.43 12.29 -1.31
N PRO A 41 0.23 13.62 -1.25
CA PRO A 41 0.35 14.46 -0.05
C PRO A 41 -0.77 14.12 0.95
N HIS A 42 -0.41 13.86 2.20
CA HIS A 42 -1.35 13.44 3.24
C HIS A 42 -2.29 14.58 3.63
N SER A 43 -3.49 14.60 3.05
CA SER A 43 -4.54 15.58 3.36
C SER A 43 -5.87 14.85 3.62
N PRO A 44 -6.48 14.98 4.81
CA PRO A 44 -7.77 14.36 5.10
C PRO A 44 -8.92 14.88 4.22
N GLN A 45 -8.75 16.06 3.61
CA GLN A 45 -9.80 16.75 2.86
C GLN A 45 -9.77 16.42 1.36
N PHE A 46 -8.67 15.86 0.86
CA PHE A 46 -8.45 15.61 -0.56
C PHE A 46 -7.84 14.21 -0.76
N SER A 47 -8.58 13.32 -1.42
CA SER A 47 -8.09 12.01 -1.83
C SER A 47 -8.75 11.59 -3.15
N GLY A 48 -8.17 10.60 -3.84
CA GLY A 48 -8.75 10.03 -5.06
C GLY A 48 -8.45 10.80 -6.36
N ASN A 49 -7.55 11.79 -6.36
CA ASN A 49 -7.10 12.42 -7.60
C ASN A 49 -6.19 11.49 -8.43
N LEU A 50 -6.02 11.82 -9.71
CA LEU A 50 -5.10 11.13 -10.60
C LEU A 50 -4.19 12.16 -11.28
N THR A 51 -2.88 12.05 -11.05
CA THR A 51 -1.89 12.80 -11.82
C THR A 51 -1.48 11.99 -13.05
N VAL A 52 -1.53 12.60 -14.23
CA VAL A 52 -1.16 11.97 -15.50
C VAL A 52 0.08 12.64 -16.09
N ASN A 53 1.19 11.91 -16.14
CA ASN A 53 2.40 12.32 -16.86
C ASN A 53 2.47 11.59 -18.21
N ARG A 54 2.06 12.26 -19.27
CA ARG A 54 2.02 11.69 -20.64
C ARG A 54 3.40 11.29 -21.19
N LYS A 55 4.49 11.73 -20.56
CA LYS A 55 5.87 11.36 -20.93
C LYS A 55 6.43 10.20 -20.08
N GLY A 56 5.75 9.86 -18.98
CA GLY A 56 6.14 8.76 -18.11
C GLY A 56 5.88 7.41 -18.77
N ARG A 57 6.57 6.37 -18.29
CA ARG A 57 6.27 4.97 -18.67
C ARG A 57 5.24 4.40 -17.70
N ILE A 58 4.32 3.58 -18.21
CA ILE A 58 3.35 2.84 -17.38
C ILE A 58 4.08 1.87 -16.45
N SER A 59 5.13 1.21 -16.94
CA SER A 59 5.92 0.21 -16.20
C SER A 59 6.68 0.75 -14.99
N ASP A 60 6.86 2.07 -14.92
CA ASP A 60 7.71 2.71 -13.92
C ASP A 60 6.86 3.47 -12.88
N ASP A 61 5.54 3.25 -12.87
CA ASP A 61 4.56 3.96 -12.03
C ASP A 61 4.62 5.49 -12.17
N THR A 62 5.11 5.99 -13.31
CA THR A 62 5.30 7.43 -13.55
C THR A 62 4.21 8.03 -14.42
N MET A 63 3.57 7.25 -15.30
CA MET A 63 2.53 7.78 -16.21
C MET A 63 1.23 8.12 -15.47
N TYR A 64 0.79 7.24 -14.58
CA TYR A 64 -0.43 7.40 -13.78
C TYR A 64 -0.05 7.32 -12.31
N ASN A 65 -0.21 8.42 -11.58
CA ASN A 65 0.02 8.47 -10.14
C ASN A 65 -1.32 8.73 -9.44
N PRO A 66 -2.08 7.65 -9.13
CA PRO A 66 -3.32 7.75 -8.40
C PRO A 66 -3.05 8.01 -6.92
N GLN A 67 -3.85 8.89 -6.35
CA GLN A 67 -3.89 9.22 -4.94
C GLN A 67 -4.66 8.14 -4.17
N VAL A 68 -4.02 6.99 -3.94
CA VAL A 68 -4.62 5.79 -3.33
C VAL A 68 -3.74 5.15 -2.27
N VAL A 69 -4.36 4.40 -1.36
CA VAL A 69 -3.68 3.55 -0.39
C VAL A 69 -3.74 2.10 -0.86
N CYS A 70 -2.59 1.44 -0.93
CA CYS A 70 -2.51 0.03 -1.34
C CYS A 70 -2.36 -0.89 -0.14
N PHE A 71 -3.12 -1.99 -0.12
CA PHE A 71 -2.95 -3.07 0.86
C PHE A 71 -2.32 -4.28 0.19
N CYS A 72 -1.32 -4.86 0.82
CA CYS A 72 -0.64 -6.04 0.31
C CYS A 72 -1.40 -7.31 0.70
N ASP A 73 -1.55 -8.22 -0.26
CA ASP A 73 -2.09 -9.57 -0.05
C ASP A 73 -0.95 -10.51 0.37
N ILE A 74 -0.55 -10.41 1.64
CA ILE A 74 0.59 -11.17 2.21
C ILE A 74 0.04 -12.14 3.26
N PRO A 75 0.26 -13.45 3.11
CA PRO A 75 -0.06 -14.42 4.15
C PRO A 75 0.67 -14.11 5.46
N THR A 76 0.00 -14.33 6.59
CA THR A 76 0.58 -14.11 7.94
C THR A 76 1.97 -14.73 8.14
N PRO A 77 2.25 -15.98 7.70
CA PRO A 77 3.59 -16.57 7.85
C PRO A 77 4.70 -15.79 7.12
N ASP A 78 4.35 -15.07 6.06
CA ASP A 78 5.29 -14.36 5.19
C ASP A 78 5.46 -12.88 5.61
N LEU A 79 4.70 -12.41 6.61
CA LEU A 79 4.78 -11.03 7.11
C LEU A 79 6.16 -10.68 7.65
N ALA A 80 6.86 -11.62 8.28
CA ALA A 80 8.19 -11.38 8.85
C ALA A 80 9.22 -10.90 7.80
N LEU A 81 9.08 -11.35 6.54
CA LEU A 81 9.92 -10.89 5.42
C LEU A 81 9.60 -9.44 5.05
N HIS A 82 8.34 -9.04 5.19
CA HIS A 82 7.83 -7.73 4.80
C HIS A 82 8.06 -6.68 5.88
N VAL A 83 8.01 -7.06 7.16
CA VAL A 83 8.33 -6.20 8.30
C VAL A 83 9.72 -5.56 8.13
N ARG A 84 10.72 -6.35 7.75
CA ARG A 84 12.10 -5.84 7.55
C ARG A 84 12.22 -4.85 6.40
N LYS A 85 11.41 -5.01 5.35
CA LYS A 85 11.45 -4.18 4.13
C LYS A 85 10.62 -2.91 4.27
N TYR A 86 9.49 -3.00 4.96
CA TYR A 86 8.47 -1.96 4.95
C TYR A 86 8.34 -1.26 6.30
N SER A 87 8.04 -1.98 7.39
CA SER A 87 7.97 -1.43 8.75
C SER A 87 7.53 -2.54 9.72
N SER A 88 7.89 -2.42 11.01
CA SER A 88 7.30 -3.23 12.09
C SER A 88 5.82 -2.90 12.36
N PHE A 89 5.33 -1.77 11.85
CA PHE A 89 3.99 -1.26 12.11
C PHE A 89 3.12 -1.30 10.85
N ALA A 90 1.88 -1.78 10.99
CA ALA A 90 0.94 -1.92 9.90
C ALA A 90 -0.51 -1.92 10.40
N LEU A 91 -1.44 -1.65 9.49
CA LEU A 91 -2.87 -1.88 9.67
C LEU A 91 -3.30 -3.04 8.78
N SER A 92 -4.11 -3.95 9.32
CA SER A 92 -4.63 -5.10 8.58
C SER A 92 -6.13 -5.20 8.75
N PHE A 93 -6.83 -5.46 7.65
CA PHE A 93 -8.28 -5.65 7.63
C PHE A 93 -8.60 -6.96 6.95
N ARG A 94 -9.73 -7.56 7.32
CA ARG A 94 -10.26 -8.71 6.59
C ARG A 94 -10.47 -8.35 5.13
N LYS A 95 -10.04 -9.23 4.23
CA LYS A 95 -10.14 -9.02 2.79
C LYS A 95 -11.57 -8.75 2.34
N GLY A 96 -12.53 -9.56 2.81
CA GLY A 96 -13.96 -9.36 2.52
C GLY A 96 -14.46 -7.97 2.92
N PHE A 97 -14.09 -7.50 4.11
CA PHE A 97 -14.49 -6.18 4.61
C PHE A 97 -14.01 -5.02 3.72
N LEU A 98 -12.78 -5.12 3.19
CA LEU A 98 -12.22 -4.10 2.28
C LEU A 98 -12.82 -4.19 0.87
N VAL A 99 -12.99 -5.40 0.34
CA VAL A 99 -13.57 -5.63 -0.99
C VAL A 99 -14.99 -5.07 -1.06
N GLU A 100 -15.80 -5.30 -0.03
CA GLU A 100 -17.15 -4.72 0.11
C GLU A 100 -17.16 -3.18 0.12
N ARG A 101 -16.01 -2.54 0.40
CA ARG A 101 -15.82 -1.08 0.43
C ARG A 101 -15.06 -0.55 -0.79
N GLY A 102 -14.94 -1.36 -1.84
CA GLY A 102 -14.35 -0.96 -3.11
C GLY A 102 -12.85 -1.19 -3.24
N ALA A 103 -12.21 -1.92 -2.33
CA ALA A 103 -10.83 -2.35 -2.54
C ALA A 103 -10.75 -3.33 -3.73
N SER A 104 -9.92 -2.98 -4.72
CA SER A 104 -9.74 -3.77 -5.95
C SER A 104 -8.31 -4.31 -6.07
N PRO A 105 -8.10 -5.45 -6.74
CA PRO A 105 -6.76 -5.94 -7.06
C PRO A 105 -5.93 -4.93 -7.88
N VAL A 106 -4.62 -4.91 -7.63
CA VAL A 106 -3.65 -4.17 -8.46
C VAL A 106 -3.19 -5.09 -9.59
N PHE A 107 -3.16 -4.56 -10.82
CA PHE A 107 -2.63 -5.26 -11.99
C PHE A 107 -1.20 -4.81 -12.26
N TYR A 108 -0.28 -5.76 -12.35
CA TYR A 108 1.13 -5.47 -12.65
C TYR A 108 1.40 -5.57 -14.15
N VAL A 109 2.07 -4.55 -14.68
CA VAL A 109 2.66 -4.59 -16.02
C VAL A 109 4.17 -4.80 -15.85
N ALA A 110 4.73 -5.87 -16.42
CA ALA A 110 6.14 -6.14 -16.28
C ALA A 110 6.97 -5.09 -17.05
N ALA A 111 8.13 -4.71 -16.50
CA ALA A 111 8.99 -3.69 -17.12
C ALA A 111 9.48 -4.07 -18.53
N ASN A 112 9.57 -5.37 -18.82
CA ASN A 112 9.93 -5.92 -20.12
C ASN A 112 8.71 -6.33 -20.97
N SER A 113 7.48 -6.01 -20.55
CA SER A 113 6.27 -6.28 -21.33
C SER A 113 6.33 -5.49 -22.64
N LYS A 114 6.18 -6.19 -23.76
CA LYS A 114 6.04 -5.56 -25.08
C LYS A 114 4.57 -5.18 -25.27
N VAL A 115 4.29 -3.88 -25.30
CA VAL A 115 2.99 -3.38 -25.76
C VAL A 115 3.01 -3.47 -27.29
N ARG A 116 2.11 -4.29 -27.86
CA ARG A 116 1.88 -4.33 -29.31
C ARG A 116 0.78 -3.35 -29.67
#